data_AF-A0A5J4UJK5-F1
#
_entry.id   AF-A0A5J4UJK5-F1
#
_cell.length_a   1.000
_cell.length_b   1.000
_cell.length_c   1.000
_cell.angle_alpha   90.00
_cell.angle_beta   90.00
_cell.angle_gamma   90.00
#
_symmetry.space_group_name_H-M   'P 1'
#
loop_
_entity.id
_entity.type
_entity.pdbx_description
1 polymer ?
#
loop_
_entity_poly.entity_id
_entity_poly.type
_entity_poly.pdbx_seq_one_letter_code
_entity_poly.pdbx_strand_id
1 'polypeptide(L)'
;MNFVILLAVSFAICDQSTSLNVEPVPIQSAEISLPLSSSTQHESVKVLESLTSATEQSSFKSTNSVCQFNVSQNISGSFRTVANALALSCTESGGYEILLLDSEHIEYLIINQQSTILIKGNNKFRTVWHLDSPHKETLNLKQGILTLDNIEFHFVILSKLEHI
;
A
#
# COMPACT_ATOMS: atom_id res chain seq x y z
N MET A 1 -47.30 -12.06 -9.35
CA MET A 1 -46.68 -13.17 -8.59
C MET A 1 -45.26 -12.73 -8.29
N ASN A 2 -44.99 -12.21 -7.08
CA ASN A 2 -43.68 -11.66 -6.72
C ASN A 2 -42.84 -12.77 -6.08
N PHE A 3 -41.67 -13.04 -6.65
CA PHE A 3 -40.67 -13.93 -6.04
C PHE A 3 -39.72 -13.08 -5.21
N VAL A 4 -39.64 -13.36 -3.91
CA VAL A 4 -38.63 -12.82 -3.01
C VAL A 4 -37.57 -13.91 -2.85
N ILE A 5 -36.36 -13.68 -3.34
CA ILE A 5 -35.23 -14.59 -3.16
C ILE A 5 -34.45 -14.11 -1.94
N LEU A 6 -34.50 -14.88 -0.85
CA LEU A 6 -33.65 -14.71 0.32
C LEU A 6 -32.35 -15.48 0.11
N LEU A 7 -31.24 -14.76 -0.07
CA LEU A 7 -29.90 -15.35 -0.06
C LEU A 7 -29.38 -15.36 1.38
N ALA A 8 -29.18 -16.55 1.93
CA ALA A 8 -28.49 -16.74 3.20
C ALA A 8 -26.98 -16.82 2.96
N VAL A 9 -26.20 -15.98 3.64
CA VAL A 9 -24.73 -16.05 3.66
C VAL A 9 -24.32 -16.79 4.92
N SER A 10 -23.59 -17.90 4.77
CA SER A 10 -23.02 -18.65 5.90
C SER A 10 -21.55 -18.30 6.06
N PHE A 11 -21.15 -17.88 7.27
CA PHE A 11 -19.75 -17.70 7.64
C PHE A 11 -19.25 -18.96 8.33
N ALA A 12 -18.20 -19.58 7.77
CA ALA A 12 -17.44 -20.61 8.45
C ALA A 12 -16.36 -19.93 9.29
N ILE A 13 -16.39 -20.13 10.61
CA ILE A 13 -15.32 -19.69 11.53
C ILE A 13 -14.37 -20.89 11.67
N CYS A 14 -13.19 -20.80 11.08
CA CYS A 14 -12.10 -21.74 11.39
C CYS A 14 -11.35 -21.23 12.63
N ASP A 15 -11.56 -21.89 13.76
CA ASP A 15 -10.71 -21.77 14.94
C ASP A 15 -9.53 -22.74 14.76
N GLN A 16 -8.33 -22.22 14.59
CA GLN A 16 -7.11 -23.01 14.69
C GLN A 16 -6.13 -22.29 15.61
N SER A 17 -6.37 -22.48 16.89
CA SER A 17 -5.45 -22.12 17.96
C SER A 17 -4.31 -23.14 18.01
N THR A 18 -3.16 -22.82 17.40
CA THR A 18 -1.89 -23.50 17.68
C THR A 18 -0.97 -22.58 18.47
N SER A 19 -0.91 -22.85 19.78
CA SER A 19 0.13 -22.38 20.69
C SER A 19 1.42 -23.15 20.42
N LEU A 20 2.53 -22.44 20.19
CA LEU A 20 3.88 -22.97 20.42
C LEU A 20 4.76 -21.88 21.06
N ASN A 21 5.25 -22.22 22.24
CA ASN A 21 6.13 -21.42 23.09
C ASN A 21 7.56 -21.31 22.51
N VAL A 22 8.02 -20.07 22.42
CA VAL A 22 9.34 -19.45 22.76
C VAL A 22 10.57 -20.36 22.92
N GLU A 23 11.68 -19.96 22.27
CA GLU A 23 12.99 -19.81 22.95
C GLU A 23 13.80 -18.64 22.32
N PRO A 24 14.49 -17.78 23.10
CA PRO A 24 15.23 -16.62 22.59
C PRO A 24 16.70 -16.95 22.25
N VAL A 25 17.17 -16.47 21.09
CA VAL A 25 18.56 -16.65 20.63
C VAL A 25 19.45 -15.52 21.17
N PRO A 26 20.70 -15.80 21.63
CA PRO A 26 21.57 -14.80 22.25
C PRO A 26 22.17 -13.81 21.25
N ILE A 27 22.29 -12.56 21.68
CA ILE A 27 23.00 -11.47 21.01
C ILE A 27 24.51 -11.69 21.17
N GLN A 28 25.25 -11.73 20.06
CA GLN A 28 26.70 -11.55 20.05
C GLN A 28 27.06 -10.33 19.19
N SER A 29 27.61 -9.32 19.87
CA SER A 29 28.26 -8.15 19.29
C SER A 29 29.60 -8.56 18.66
N ALA A 30 29.86 -8.12 17.44
CA ALA A 30 31.20 -8.13 16.86
C ALA A 30 31.42 -6.84 16.07
N GLU A 31 32.63 -6.30 16.25
CA GLU A 31 33.00 -4.91 16.06
C GLU A 31 33.28 -4.51 14.61
N ILE A 32 33.11 -3.22 14.38
CA ILE A 32 33.41 -2.49 13.14
C ILE A 32 34.93 -2.48 12.92
N SER A 33 35.36 -2.81 11.71
CA SER A 33 36.71 -2.52 11.22
C SER A 33 36.63 -1.83 9.86
N LEU A 34 36.99 -0.54 9.83
CA LEU A 34 37.23 0.23 8.61
C LEU A 34 38.62 -0.11 8.05
N PRO A 35 38.77 -0.38 6.74
CA PRO A 35 40.05 -0.27 6.09
C PRO A 35 40.24 1.12 5.48
N LEU A 36 41.16 1.87 6.10
CA LEU A 36 41.88 3.00 5.54
C LEU A 36 42.73 2.50 4.35
N SER A 37 42.52 3.06 3.16
CA SER A 37 43.43 2.87 2.01
C SER A 37 43.73 4.22 1.38
N SER A 38 45.00 4.60 1.46
CA SER A 38 45.56 5.82 0.88
C SER A 38 46.01 5.62 -0.57
N SER A 39 45.84 6.67 -1.37
CA SER A 39 46.73 7.13 -2.46
C SER A 39 46.94 6.23 -3.70
N THR A 40 46.49 6.69 -4.87
CA THR A 40 47.39 7.28 -5.90
C THR A 40 46.58 7.88 -7.05
N GLN A 41 47.01 9.04 -7.55
CA GLN A 41 46.52 9.66 -8.78
C GLN A 41 47.00 8.87 -10.00
N HIS A 42 46.17 8.74 -11.05
CA HIS A 42 46.64 8.78 -12.42
C HIS A 42 45.50 9.11 -13.39
N GLU A 43 45.70 10.24 -14.06
CA GLU A 43 44.97 10.78 -15.20
C GLU A 43 45.16 9.89 -16.44
N SER A 44 44.09 9.59 -17.18
CA SER A 44 44.08 9.53 -18.65
C SER A 44 42.67 9.26 -19.18
N VAL A 45 42.20 10.23 -19.96
CA VAL A 45 41.04 10.18 -20.84
C VAL A 45 41.22 9.07 -21.89
N LYS A 46 40.18 8.25 -22.12
CA LYS A 46 40.05 7.49 -23.36
C LYS A 46 38.62 7.57 -23.87
N VAL A 47 38.48 8.36 -24.94
CA VAL A 47 37.32 8.44 -25.83
C VAL A 47 37.08 7.06 -26.45
N LEU A 48 35.83 6.61 -26.48
CA LEU A 48 35.39 5.57 -27.39
C LEU A 48 34.03 5.95 -27.97
N GLU A 49 34.05 6.27 -29.26
CA GLU A 49 32.87 6.47 -30.09
C GLU A 49 32.14 5.14 -30.36
N SER A 50 30.81 5.25 -30.42
CA SER A 50 29.89 4.56 -31.33
C SER A 50 29.91 3.03 -31.41
N LEU A 51 28.76 2.40 -31.09
CA LEU A 51 27.90 1.78 -32.11
C LEU A 51 26.60 1.26 -31.47
N THR A 52 25.51 1.54 -32.18
CA THR A 52 24.11 1.15 -32.01
C THR A 52 23.88 -0.35 -31.79
N SER A 53 22.94 -0.67 -30.90
CA SER A 53 21.88 -1.65 -31.18
C SER A 53 20.71 -1.37 -30.24
N ALA A 54 19.68 -0.69 -30.77
CA ALA A 54 18.38 -0.65 -30.13
C ALA A 54 17.79 -2.06 -30.21
N THR A 55 18.00 -2.84 -29.16
CA THR A 55 17.21 -4.04 -28.94
C THR A 55 15.85 -3.53 -28.47
N GLU A 56 14.88 -3.46 -29.38
CA GLU A 56 13.47 -3.36 -29.00
C GLU A 56 13.12 -4.63 -28.23
N GLN A 57 13.47 -4.64 -26.95
CA GLN A 57 12.96 -5.58 -25.99
C GLN A 57 11.50 -5.16 -25.78
N SER A 58 10.63 -5.66 -26.66
CA SER A 58 9.20 -5.67 -26.45
C SER A 58 8.97 -6.38 -25.12
N SER A 59 8.92 -5.57 -24.07
CA SER A 59 8.53 -5.98 -22.74
C SER A 59 7.09 -6.44 -22.88
N PHE A 60 6.90 -7.76 -22.96
CA PHE A 60 5.60 -8.37 -22.80
C PHE A 60 5.14 -8.01 -21.40
N LYS A 61 4.50 -6.85 -21.28
CA LYS A 61 3.80 -6.47 -20.05
C LYS A 61 2.80 -7.59 -19.80
N SER A 62 2.89 -8.16 -18.61
CA SER A 62 1.87 -9.05 -18.06
C SER A 62 0.50 -8.49 -18.41
N THR A 63 -0.41 -9.35 -18.89
CA THR A 63 -1.78 -9.00 -19.28
C THR A 63 -2.61 -8.38 -18.13
N ASN A 64 -2.06 -8.37 -16.90
CA ASN A 64 -2.64 -7.74 -15.72
C ASN A 64 -1.59 -6.89 -14.97
N SER A 65 -0.84 -6.04 -15.68
CA SER A 65 -0.02 -5.03 -15.00
C SER A 65 -0.90 -4.10 -14.17
N VAL A 66 -0.34 -3.53 -13.10
CA VAL A 66 -0.99 -2.59 -12.18
C VAL A 66 -0.09 -1.39 -11.95
N CYS A 67 -0.68 -0.22 -11.71
CA CYS A 67 0.07 0.93 -11.21
C CYS A 67 0.26 0.80 -9.70
N GLN A 68 1.51 0.66 -9.28
CA GLN A 68 1.86 0.48 -7.88
C GLN A 68 2.27 1.81 -7.25
N PHE A 69 1.65 2.15 -6.12
CA PHE A 69 1.94 3.37 -5.37
C PHE A 69 2.12 3.09 -3.88
N ASN A 70 3.16 3.69 -3.31
CA ASN A 70 3.37 3.69 -1.86
C ASN A 70 2.78 4.95 -1.25
N VAL A 71 2.00 4.78 -0.18
CA VAL A 71 1.44 5.86 0.61
C VAL A 71 2.02 5.79 2.02
N SER A 72 2.57 6.93 2.46
CA SER A 72 3.04 7.12 3.82
C SER A 72 2.94 8.59 4.19
N GLN A 73 2.48 8.87 5.41
CA GLN A 73 2.45 10.19 6.01
C GLN A 73 3.82 10.58 6.58
N ASN A 74 4.69 9.60 6.88
CA ASN A 74 5.97 9.81 7.55
C ASN A 74 7.24 9.58 6.68
N ILE A 75 7.15 8.82 5.59
CA ILE A 75 8.34 8.39 4.80
C ILE A 75 8.49 9.22 3.52
N SER A 76 9.52 10.06 3.42
CA SER A 76 9.83 10.84 2.20
C SER A 76 9.85 10.00 0.92
N GLY A 77 9.40 10.59 -0.20
CA GLY A 77 9.32 9.91 -1.50
C GLY A 77 8.05 9.08 -1.73
N SER A 78 7.23 8.86 -0.70
CA SER A 78 5.89 8.26 -0.82
C SER A 78 4.80 9.32 -1.02
N PHE A 79 3.67 8.94 -1.61
CA PHE A 79 2.47 9.79 -1.59
C PHE A 79 2.00 10.00 -0.15
N ARG A 80 1.52 11.19 0.19
CA ARG A 80 1.01 11.48 1.55
C ARG A 80 -0.36 10.87 1.80
N THR A 81 -1.16 10.71 0.74
CA THR A 81 -2.56 10.28 0.78
C THR A 81 -2.85 9.33 -0.36
N VAL A 82 -3.86 8.48 -0.17
CA VAL A 82 -4.41 7.61 -1.22
C VAL A 82 -5.00 8.46 -2.35
N ALA A 83 -5.69 9.55 -2.02
CA ALA A 83 -6.23 10.48 -3.01
C ALA A 83 -5.15 11.03 -3.96
N ASN A 84 -3.97 11.39 -3.44
CA ASN A 84 -2.88 11.89 -4.27
C ASN A 84 -2.29 10.80 -5.18
N ALA A 85 -2.25 9.55 -4.70
CA ALA A 85 -1.84 8.42 -5.54
C ALA A 85 -2.85 8.14 -6.66
N LEU A 86 -4.15 8.19 -6.36
CA LEU A 86 -5.22 7.99 -7.33
C LEU A 86 -5.36 9.13 -8.34
N ALA A 87 -4.89 10.34 -8.00
CA ALA A 87 -4.87 11.48 -8.92
C ALA A 87 -3.89 11.29 -10.10
N LEU A 88 -2.95 10.35 -10.01
CA LEU A 88 -2.12 9.97 -11.14
C LEU A 88 -2.86 9.02 -12.07
N SER A 89 -2.82 9.33 -13.37
CA SER A 89 -3.40 8.48 -14.41
C SER A 89 -2.73 7.11 -14.43
N CYS A 90 -3.54 6.05 -14.38
CA CYS A 90 -3.09 4.69 -14.59
C CYS A 90 -3.61 4.15 -15.93
N THR A 91 -2.72 3.67 -16.79
CA THR A 91 -3.07 3.07 -18.10
C THR A 91 -3.04 1.55 -18.07
N GLU A 92 -2.66 0.95 -16.94
CA GLU A 92 -2.61 -0.50 -16.80
C GLU A 92 -4.02 -1.09 -16.62
N SER A 93 -4.29 -2.20 -17.29
CA SER A 93 -5.60 -2.88 -17.27
C SER A 93 -5.97 -3.43 -15.89
N GLY A 94 -4.98 -3.77 -15.06
CA GLY A 94 -5.19 -4.22 -13.68
C GLY A 94 -5.57 -3.09 -12.72
N GLY A 95 -5.46 -1.82 -13.14
CA GLY A 95 -5.78 -0.67 -12.33
C GLY A 95 -4.71 -0.35 -11.28
N TYR A 96 -5.14 0.01 -10.08
CA TYR A 96 -4.29 0.55 -9.02
C TYR A 96 -4.01 -0.49 -7.93
N GLU A 97 -2.76 -0.57 -7.49
CA GLU A 97 -2.35 -1.23 -6.26
C GLU A 97 -1.66 -0.20 -5.36
N ILE A 98 -2.24 0.05 -4.19
CA ILE A 98 -1.78 1.07 -3.24
C ILE A 98 -1.37 0.37 -1.95
N LEU A 99 -0.13 0.58 -1.53
CA LEU A 99 0.41 0.05 -0.29
C LEU A 99 0.52 1.16 0.77
N LEU A 100 -0.22 1.01 1.87
CA LEU A 100 -0.10 1.86 3.05
C LEU A 100 1.09 1.36 3.87
N LEU A 101 2.13 2.19 4.01
CA LEU A 101 3.38 1.79 4.68
C LEU A 101 3.34 2.00 6.19
N ASP A 102 2.56 2.99 6.66
CA ASP A 102 2.42 3.33 8.07
C ASP A 102 1.44 2.38 8.79
N SER A 103 1.62 2.21 10.10
CA SER A 103 0.67 1.49 10.96
C SER A 103 -0.61 2.29 11.20
N GLU A 104 -0.54 3.61 11.06
CA GLU A 104 -1.64 4.55 11.23
C GLU A 104 -1.78 5.37 9.96
N HIS A 105 -3.00 5.47 9.44
CA HIS A 105 -3.31 6.26 8.25
C HIS A 105 -4.56 7.11 8.49
N ILE A 106 -4.44 8.42 8.36
CA ILE A 106 -5.53 9.36 8.63
C ILE A 106 -5.95 10.02 7.32
N GLU A 107 -7.13 9.70 6.80
CA GLU A 107 -7.63 10.25 5.53
C GLU A 107 -9.13 9.99 5.35
N TYR A 108 -9.89 11.02 4.94
CA TYR A 108 -11.16 10.85 4.25
C TYR A 108 -10.93 10.69 2.76
N LEU A 109 -11.44 9.59 2.20
CA LEU A 109 -11.28 9.26 0.79
C LEU A 109 -12.63 9.17 0.07
N ILE A 110 -12.79 9.96 -1.00
CA ILE A 110 -13.85 9.78 -1.99
C ILE A 110 -13.24 9.17 -3.25
N ILE A 111 -13.75 8.00 -3.65
CA ILE A 111 -13.39 7.37 -4.92
C ILE A 111 -14.53 7.59 -5.91
N ASN A 112 -14.28 8.43 -6.90
CA ASN A 112 -15.21 8.72 -7.98
C ASN A 112 -14.57 8.50 -9.35
N GLN A 113 -13.96 7.34 -9.56
CA GLN A 113 -13.38 6.95 -10.85
C GLN A 113 -13.66 5.48 -11.16
N GLN A 114 -13.96 5.18 -12.43
CA GLN A 114 -14.29 3.83 -12.88
C GLN A 114 -13.01 3.00 -13.11
N SER A 115 -12.41 2.54 -12.03
CA SER A 115 -11.16 1.76 -12.03
C SER A 115 -11.22 0.61 -11.02
N THR A 116 -10.37 -0.40 -11.20
CA THR A 116 -10.09 -1.42 -10.18
C THR A 116 -9.00 -0.90 -9.25
N ILE A 117 -9.25 -0.91 -7.95
CA ILE A 117 -8.35 -0.35 -6.93
C ILE A 117 -8.19 -1.37 -5.82
N LEU A 118 -6.95 -1.73 -5.50
CA LEU A 118 -6.58 -2.51 -4.33
C LEU A 118 -5.81 -1.61 -3.37
N ILE A 119 -6.29 -1.44 -2.15
CA ILE A 119 -5.56 -0.76 -1.07
C ILE A 119 -5.19 -1.79 -0.02
N LYS A 120 -3.89 -1.91 0.26
CA LYS A 120 -3.32 -2.88 1.19
C LYS A 120 -2.68 -2.17 2.37
N GLY A 121 -3.01 -2.62 3.57
CA GLY A 121 -2.23 -2.31 4.77
C GLY A 121 -0.89 -3.07 4.78
N ASN A 122 0.00 -2.67 5.67
CA ASN A 122 1.33 -3.27 5.78
C ASN A 122 1.26 -4.70 6.36
N ASN A 123 1.91 -5.67 5.71
CA ASN A 123 1.88 -7.06 6.19
C ASN A 123 2.62 -7.29 7.52
N LYS A 124 3.56 -6.41 7.89
CA LYS A 124 4.32 -6.53 9.15
C LYS A 124 3.52 -6.01 10.36
N PHE A 125 2.72 -4.98 10.15
CA PHE A 125 1.90 -4.35 11.17
C PHE A 125 0.57 -3.98 10.54
N ARG A 126 -0.54 -4.39 11.16
CA ARG A 126 -1.88 -4.00 10.72
C ARG A 126 -1.94 -2.47 10.56
N THR A 127 -2.45 -2.00 9.41
CA THR A 127 -2.71 -0.57 9.23
C THR A 127 -4.08 -0.23 9.78
N VAL A 128 -4.11 0.67 10.76
CA VAL A 128 -5.33 1.28 11.28
C VAL A 128 -5.62 2.54 10.47
N TRP A 129 -6.83 2.64 9.93
CA TRP A 129 -7.29 3.77 9.15
C TRP A 129 -8.28 4.58 9.97
N HIS A 130 -7.87 5.81 10.27
CA HIS A 130 -8.63 6.80 10.99
C HIS A 130 -9.33 7.81 10.07
N LEU A 131 -10.48 8.28 10.56
CA LEU A 131 -11.18 9.41 10.00
C LEU A 131 -10.45 10.72 10.32
N ASP A 132 -10.24 11.57 9.31
CA ASP A 132 -9.82 12.95 9.55
C ASP A 132 -11.02 13.83 9.96
N SER A 133 -10.84 14.67 10.96
CA SER A 133 -11.84 15.70 11.31
C SER A 133 -11.85 16.77 10.21
N PRO A 134 -13.03 17.24 9.73
CA PRO A 134 -14.37 17.11 10.32
C PRO A 134 -15.28 16.08 9.63
N HIS A 135 -14.72 15.16 8.85
CA HIS A 135 -15.52 14.24 8.05
C HIS A 135 -16.27 13.24 8.93
N LYS A 136 -17.31 12.61 8.36
CA LYS A 136 -18.21 11.66 9.06
C LYS A 136 -18.06 10.21 8.58
N GLU A 137 -17.29 10.01 7.53
CA GLU A 137 -17.06 8.72 6.89
C GLU A 137 -15.59 8.66 6.46
N THR A 138 -14.93 7.52 6.64
CA THR A 138 -13.51 7.37 6.26
C THR A 138 -13.38 7.16 4.75
N LEU A 139 -14.31 6.44 4.15
CA LEU A 139 -14.26 6.04 2.74
C LEU A 139 -15.63 6.08 2.09
N ASN A 140 -15.72 6.72 0.92
CA ASN A 140 -16.92 6.83 0.11
C ASN A 140 -16.62 6.39 -1.33
N LEU A 141 -17.08 5.20 -1.70
CA LEU A 141 -16.98 4.66 -3.05
C LEU A 141 -18.23 5.04 -3.86
N LYS A 142 -18.07 5.95 -4.83
CA LYS A 142 -19.15 6.37 -5.74
C LYS A 142 -19.22 5.51 -7.00
N GLN A 143 -18.07 5.09 -7.53
CA GLN A 143 -17.97 4.25 -8.72
C GLN A 143 -16.63 3.50 -8.74
N GLY A 144 -16.52 2.45 -9.57
CA GLY A 144 -15.34 1.58 -9.64
C GLY A 144 -15.46 0.31 -8.79
N ILE A 145 -14.33 -0.38 -8.63
CA ILE A 145 -14.20 -1.59 -7.81
C ILE A 145 -13.09 -1.35 -6.80
N LEU A 146 -13.42 -1.43 -5.51
CA LEU A 146 -12.47 -1.28 -4.42
C LEU A 146 -12.30 -2.61 -3.67
N THR A 147 -11.05 -3.03 -3.52
CA THR A 147 -10.64 -4.10 -2.61
C THR A 147 -9.79 -3.51 -1.51
N LEU A 148 -10.09 -3.86 -0.26
CA LEU A 148 -9.33 -3.47 0.91
C LEU A 148 -8.72 -4.74 1.53
N ASP A 149 -7.43 -4.72 1.82
CA ASP A 149 -6.70 -5.86 2.36
C ASP A 149 -5.88 -5.44 3.58
N ASN A 150 -5.97 -6.19 4.68
CA ASN A 150 -5.21 -5.96 5.91
C ASN A 150 -5.33 -4.53 6.49
N ILE A 151 -6.56 -4.00 6.50
CA ILE A 151 -6.89 -2.68 7.04
C ILE A 151 -7.90 -2.83 8.17
N GLU A 152 -7.67 -2.15 9.30
CA GLU A 152 -8.64 -1.97 10.37
C GLU A 152 -9.17 -0.53 10.37
N PHE A 153 -10.47 -0.36 10.52
CA PHE A 153 -11.08 0.97 10.58
C PHE A 153 -11.41 1.35 12.01
N HIS A 154 -10.96 2.52 12.43
CA HIS A 154 -11.34 3.11 13.72
C HIS A 154 -12.33 4.25 13.49
N PHE A 155 -13.53 4.10 14.05
CA PHE A 155 -14.60 5.08 13.98
C PHE A 155 -15.02 5.54 15.37
N VAL A 156 -15.35 6.82 15.50
CA VAL A 156 -15.94 7.39 16.71
C VAL A 156 -17.44 7.53 16.48
N ILE A 157 -18.25 6.86 17.31
CA ILE A 157 -19.70 7.07 17.32
C ILE A 157 -19.96 8.38 18.06
N LEU A 158 -20.33 9.42 17.31
CA LEU A 158 -20.83 10.67 17.91
C LEU A 158 -22.26 10.43 18.38
N SER A 159 -22.44 10.06 19.65
CA SER A 159 -23.77 10.10 20.26
C SER A 159 -24.27 11.54 20.27
N LYS A 160 -25.43 11.77 19.66
CA LYS A 160 -26.08 13.08 19.67
C LYS A 160 -26.42 13.41 21.13
N LEU A 161 -25.70 14.37 21.73
CA LEU A 161 -26.17 15.03 22.95
C LEU A 161 -27.38 15.86 22.53
N GLU A 162 -28.56 15.26 22.58
CA GLU A 162 -29.80 16.00 22.53
C GLU A 162 -29.86 16.81 23.83
N HIS A 163 -29.64 18.12 23.71
CA HIS A 163 -29.89 19.06 24.79
C HIS A 163 -31.37 18.95 25.19
N ILE A 164 -31.61 18.32 26.34
CA ILE A 164 -32.88 18.40 27.08
C ILE A 164 -32.93 19.74 27.81
#